data_AF-A0A6C0DUP2-F1
#
_entry.id   AF-A0A6C0DUP2-F1
#
_cell.length_a   1.000
_cell.length_b   1.000
_cell.length_c   1.000
_cell.angle_alpha   90.00
_cell.angle_beta   90.00
_cell.angle_gamma   90.00
#
_symmetry.space_group_name_H-M   'P 1'
#
loop_
_entity.id
_entity.type
_entity.pdbx_description
1 polymer ?
#
loop_
_entity_poly.entity_id
_entity_poly.type
_entity_poly.pdbx_seq_one_letter_code
_entity_poly.pdbx_strand_id
1 'polypeptide(L)'
;MSAHIHIRHKTNKRSDSLCIGIITIPHMKKTKYGQTHIMKAYVDWFEERGVRVIPIPYDTTEHEAYFNMVNGLFIPGGETTYIVKHTKFIDTITRFFELSLAKDEYFPIWGTCFGFELLMFLIGGFTKLKRYPAQGFYPLQITPAGHNSRMFRSFPTSYLHYLEHNKSCNNNHEYGISPSDFLNNSHLRRFYNILATSIDNNGKEYVAAIEGKHYPVYGVQWHPERQRTTGHFVDFFISELKKNKHKCVPYPYLRAVLRPHKCIQYSEHRDKLCYFF
;
A
#
# COMPACT_ATOMS: atom_id res chain seq x y z
N MET A 1 17.81 33.78 -49.99
CA MET A 1 17.92 32.63 -49.06
C MET A 1 17.29 33.04 -47.72
N SER A 2 15.98 32.80 -47.55
CA SER A 2 15.30 33.08 -46.27
C SER A 2 15.25 31.79 -45.46
N ALA A 3 16.01 31.73 -44.37
CA ALA A 3 15.96 30.63 -43.42
C ALA A 3 14.72 30.80 -42.53
N HIS A 4 13.69 30.00 -42.77
CA HIS A 4 12.57 29.88 -41.85
C HIS A 4 13.02 29.11 -40.59
N ILE A 5 13.16 29.85 -39.49
CA ILE A 5 13.36 29.29 -38.16
C ILE A 5 12.03 28.65 -37.74
N HIS A 6 11.98 27.32 -37.79
CA HIS A 6 10.88 26.53 -37.26
C HIS A 6 10.97 26.50 -35.74
N ILE A 7 10.28 27.43 -35.06
CA ILE A 7 10.08 27.37 -33.61
C ILE A 7 9.14 26.21 -33.34
N ARG A 8 9.70 25.04 -33.01
CA ARG A 8 8.95 23.94 -32.42
C ARG A 8 8.45 24.39 -31.05
N HIS A 9 7.19 24.79 -30.97
CA HIS A 9 6.47 24.82 -29.70
C HIS A 9 6.46 23.40 -29.14
N LYS A 10 7.41 23.10 -28.23
CA LYS A 10 7.22 22.01 -27.27
C LYS A 10 6.03 22.43 -26.41
N THR A 11 4.85 21.96 -26.76
CA THR A 11 3.74 21.89 -25.81
C THR A 11 4.25 21.04 -24.64
N ASN A 12 4.65 21.71 -23.56
CA ASN A 12 4.89 21.06 -22.29
C ASN A 12 3.54 20.47 -21.89
N LYS A 13 3.29 19.19 -22.23
CA LYS A 13 2.20 18.44 -21.60
C LYS A 13 2.48 18.57 -20.11
N ARG A 14 1.68 19.37 -19.40
CA ARG A 14 1.61 19.29 -17.94
C ARG A 14 1.39 17.80 -17.67
N SER A 15 2.41 17.14 -17.13
CA SER A 15 2.21 15.81 -16.56
C SER A 15 1.10 15.98 -15.54
N ASP A 16 -0.04 15.33 -15.75
CA ASP A 16 -1.08 15.30 -14.74
C ASP A 16 -0.42 14.86 -13.44
N SER A 17 -0.42 15.74 -12.44
CA SER A 17 0.17 15.45 -11.14
C SER A 17 -0.62 14.32 -10.51
N LEU A 18 0.07 13.31 -9.98
CA LEU A 18 -0.56 12.23 -9.22
C LEU A 18 -0.49 12.54 -7.73
N CYS A 19 -1.56 12.22 -7.02
CA CYS A 19 -1.67 12.27 -5.57
C CYS A 19 -2.02 10.87 -5.04
N ILE A 20 -1.37 10.43 -3.97
CA ILE A 20 -1.72 9.22 -3.23
C ILE A 20 -2.14 9.60 -1.82
N GLY A 21 -3.31 9.12 -1.41
CA GLY A 21 -3.75 9.20 -0.03
C GLY A 21 -3.02 8.18 0.83
N ILE A 22 -2.38 8.59 1.92
CA ILE A 22 -1.83 7.66 2.91
C ILE A 22 -2.54 7.87 4.23
N ILE A 23 -3.17 6.82 4.76
CA ILE A 23 -3.89 6.86 6.03
C ILE A 23 -2.90 7.00 7.17
N THR A 24 -3.12 7.95 8.07
CA THR A 24 -2.25 8.13 9.24
C THR A 24 -2.47 7.01 10.26
N ILE A 25 -1.43 6.59 10.97
CA ILE A 25 -1.54 5.59 12.04
C ILE A 25 -1.73 6.31 13.38
N PRO A 26 -2.81 6.05 14.14
CA PRO A 26 -3.03 6.65 15.46
C PRO A 26 -1.97 6.21 16.47
N HIS A 27 -1.69 7.07 17.44
CA HIS A 27 -0.79 6.77 18.56
C HIS A 27 -1.59 6.48 19.83
N MET A 28 -1.03 5.65 20.71
CA MET A 28 -1.64 5.37 22.01
C MET A 28 -1.70 6.61 22.90
N LYS A 29 -0.72 7.50 22.76
CA LYS A 29 -0.58 8.72 23.54
C LYS A 29 -0.15 9.87 22.64
N LYS A 30 -0.65 11.07 22.92
CA LYS A 30 -0.18 12.28 22.27
C LYS A 30 1.31 12.46 22.52
N THR A 31 2.04 12.77 21.46
CA THR A 31 3.48 13.00 21.49
C THR A 31 3.75 14.48 21.26
N LYS A 32 4.97 14.94 21.53
CA LYS A 32 5.34 16.34 21.27
C LYS A 32 5.30 16.72 19.77
N TYR A 33 5.24 15.74 18.87
CA TYR A 33 5.24 15.96 17.43
C TYR A 33 3.86 15.76 16.77
N GLY A 34 2.91 15.13 17.47
CA GLY A 34 1.59 14.79 16.91
C GLY A 34 0.90 13.65 17.64
N GLN A 35 -0.29 13.28 17.16
CA GLN A 35 -1.10 12.16 17.66
C GLN A 35 -1.22 11.03 16.64
N THR A 36 -0.77 11.26 15.41
CA THR A 36 -0.74 10.25 14.35
C THR A 36 0.57 10.34 13.59
N HIS A 37 0.87 9.32 12.79
CA HIS A 37 2.08 9.35 11.96
C HIS A 37 1.93 8.65 10.61
N ILE A 38 2.84 8.97 9.70
CA ILE A 38 3.16 8.19 8.50
C ILE A 38 4.67 7.93 8.51
N MET A 39 5.10 6.69 8.29
CA MET A 39 6.53 6.39 8.19
C MET A 39 7.14 7.06 6.96
N LYS A 40 8.33 7.66 7.12
CA LYS A 40 9.07 8.33 6.04
C LYS A 40 9.29 7.40 4.83
N ALA A 41 9.53 6.11 5.08
CA ALA A 41 9.74 5.12 4.03
C ALA A 41 8.54 5.03 3.06
N TYR A 42 7.30 5.08 3.55
CA TYR A 42 6.12 5.10 2.67
C TYR A 42 6.04 6.39 1.85
N VAL A 43 6.39 7.53 2.45
CA VAL A 43 6.37 8.83 1.77
C VAL A 43 7.43 8.87 0.67
N ASP A 44 8.67 8.49 0.99
CA ASP A 44 9.78 8.43 0.04
C ASP A 44 9.45 7.53 -1.15
N TRP A 45 8.81 6.38 -0.90
CA TRP A 45 8.46 5.40 -1.92
C TRP A 45 7.69 6.04 -3.09
N PHE A 46 6.80 6.98 -2.79
CA PHE A 46 5.98 7.73 -3.75
C PHE A 46 6.60 9.06 -4.20
N GLU A 47 7.08 9.89 -3.26
CA GLU A 47 7.54 11.25 -3.58
C GLU A 47 8.85 11.27 -4.38
N GLU A 48 9.70 10.24 -4.24
CA GLU A 48 10.88 10.06 -5.09
C GLU A 48 10.52 9.76 -6.55
N ARG A 49 9.28 9.32 -6.81
CA ARG A 49 8.72 9.06 -8.15
C ARG A 49 7.78 10.15 -8.64
N GLY A 50 7.77 11.31 -7.97
CA GLY A 50 6.98 12.47 -8.35
C GLY A 50 5.48 12.35 -8.04
N VAL A 51 5.07 11.37 -7.24
CA VAL A 51 3.71 11.27 -6.73
C VAL A 51 3.62 12.03 -5.41
N ARG A 52 2.66 12.94 -5.29
CA ARG A 52 2.44 13.71 -4.05
C ARG A 52 1.73 12.85 -3.02
N VAL A 53 2.17 12.92 -1.78
CA VAL A 53 1.47 12.25 -0.67
C VAL A 53 0.52 13.22 0.00
N ILE A 54 -0.74 12.83 0.12
CA ILE A 54 -1.76 13.51 0.93
C ILE A 54 -1.99 12.65 2.18
N PRO A 55 -1.58 13.12 3.38
CA PRO A 55 -1.93 12.47 4.63
C PRO A 55 -3.45 12.51 4.84
N ILE A 56 -4.07 11.34 5.05
CA ILE A 56 -5.50 11.23 5.35
C ILE A 56 -5.64 10.87 6.83
N PRO A 57 -6.24 11.73 7.67
CA PRO A 57 -6.48 11.42 9.08
C PRO A 57 -7.31 10.14 9.20
N TYR A 58 -6.87 9.19 10.03
CA TYR A 58 -7.57 7.92 10.22
C TYR A 58 -9.01 8.07 10.75
N ASP A 59 -9.32 9.20 11.38
CA ASP A 59 -10.60 9.53 12.00
C ASP A 59 -11.33 10.67 11.28
N THR A 60 -10.96 10.96 10.02
CA THR A 60 -11.66 11.95 9.20
C THR A 60 -13.14 11.59 9.03
N THR A 61 -13.98 12.61 8.97
CA THR A 61 -15.39 12.51 8.57
C THR A 61 -15.62 13.05 7.15
N GLU A 62 -14.56 13.49 6.47
CA GLU A 62 -14.59 14.12 5.14
C GLU A 62 -14.15 13.13 4.05
N HIS A 63 -14.62 11.88 4.13
CA HIS A 63 -14.13 10.77 3.30
C HIS A 63 -14.20 11.08 1.82
N GLU A 64 -15.33 11.59 1.33
CA GLU A 64 -15.55 11.94 -0.07
C GLU A 64 -14.64 13.09 -0.52
N ALA A 65 -14.37 14.05 0.36
CA ALA A 65 -13.47 15.16 0.05
C ALA A 65 -12.05 14.63 -0.17
N TYR A 66 -11.51 13.83 0.75
CA TYR A 66 -10.20 13.22 0.59
C TYR A 66 -10.14 12.25 -0.59
N PHE A 67 -11.18 11.44 -0.79
CA PHE A 67 -11.28 10.51 -1.93
C PHE A 67 -11.14 11.22 -3.26
N ASN A 68 -11.85 12.35 -3.45
CA ASN A 68 -11.80 13.16 -4.65
C ASN A 68 -10.48 13.92 -4.85
N MET A 69 -9.67 14.09 -3.79
CA MET A 69 -8.38 14.79 -3.84
C MET A 69 -7.22 13.89 -4.28
N VAL A 70 -7.38 12.57 -4.25
CA VAL A 70 -6.31 11.59 -4.49
C VAL A 70 -6.65 10.64 -5.64
N ASN A 71 -5.63 10.04 -6.24
CA ASN A 71 -5.78 9.09 -7.34
C ASN A 71 -5.86 7.63 -6.89
N GLY A 72 -5.77 7.39 -5.58
CA GLY A 72 -5.79 6.07 -4.97
C GLY A 72 -5.52 6.16 -3.48
N LEU A 73 -5.55 5.01 -2.81
CA LEU A 73 -5.33 4.89 -1.37
C LEU A 73 -4.20 3.91 -1.06
N PHE A 74 -3.33 4.27 -0.13
CA PHE A 74 -2.34 3.40 0.47
C PHE A 74 -2.62 3.24 1.97
N ILE A 75 -2.75 1.99 2.38
CA ILE A 75 -3.01 1.57 3.76
C ILE A 75 -1.69 1.01 4.32
N PRO A 76 -1.04 1.72 5.24
CA PRO A 76 0.26 1.32 5.76
C PRO A 76 0.18 0.10 6.69
N GLY A 77 1.34 -0.50 6.94
CA GLY A 77 1.51 -1.46 8.02
C GLY A 77 1.44 -0.80 9.40
N GLY A 78 1.29 -1.63 10.43
CA GLY A 78 1.21 -1.22 11.82
C GLY A 78 0.94 -2.42 12.72
N GLU A 79 0.78 -2.18 14.02
CA GLU A 79 0.53 -3.26 14.97
C GLU A 79 -0.96 -3.64 14.98
N THR A 80 -1.23 -4.86 14.50
CA THR A 80 -2.58 -5.37 14.23
C THR A 80 -3.50 -5.30 15.44
N THR A 81 -3.04 -5.73 16.63
CA THR A 81 -3.92 -5.89 17.80
C THR A 81 -4.33 -4.55 18.41
N TYR A 82 -3.52 -3.51 18.21
CA TYR A 82 -3.83 -2.14 18.57
C TYR A 82 -4.73 -1.49 17.53
N ILE A 83 -4.34 -1.47 16.25
CA ILE A 83 -5.05 -0.68 15.23
C ILE A 83 -6.46 -1.23 14.96
N VAL A 84 -6.65 -2.56 15.01
CA VAL A 84 -7.98 -3.16 14.80
C VAL A 84 -9.02 -2.75 15.85
N LYS A 85 -8.58 -2.23 17.01
CA LYS A 85 -9.48 -1.71 18.07
C LYS A 85 -9.94 -0.27 17.81
N HIS A 86 -9.32 0.44 16.86
CA HIS A 86 -9.72 1.79 16.48
C HIS A 86 -10.86 1.74 15.46
N THR A 87 -12.11 1.74 15.92
CA THR A 87 -13.29 1.67 15.05
C THR A 87 -13.25 2.73 13.95
N LYS A 88 -12.93 3.98 14.28
CA LYS A 88 -12.79 5.07 13.29
C LYS A 88 -11.78 4.77 12.18
N PHE A 89 -10.68 4.08 12.49
CA PHE A 89 -9.70 3.67 11.49
C PHE A 89 -10.36 2.70 10.50
N ILE A 90 -11.03 1.68 11.02
CA ILE A 90 -11.74 0.67 10.23
C ILE A 90 -12.86 1.32 9.41
N ASP A 91 -13.63 2.22 10.02
CA ASP A 91 -14.73 2.95 9.38
C ASP A 91 -14.21 3.80 8.21
N THR A 92 -13.10 4.53 8.40
CA THR A 92 -12.48 5.32 7.33
C THR A 92 -12.02 4.44 6.18
N ILE A 93 -11.30 3.34 6.43
CA ILE A 93 -10.89 2.43 5.36
C ILE A 93 -12.11 1.81 4.66
N THR A 94 -13.11 1.39 5.43
CA THR A 94 -14.36 0.84 4.90
C THR A 94 -15.03 1.83 3.97
N ARG A 95 -15.12 3.10 4.37
CA ARG A 95 -15.74 4.14 3.55
C ARG A 95 -14.98 4.38 2.24
N PHE A 96 -13.65 4.46 2.29
CA PHE A 96 -12.83 4.55 1.07
C PHE A 96 -12.98 3.32 0.17
N PHE A 97 -13.07 2.13 0.78
CA PHE A 97 -13.27 0.89 0.04
C PHE A 97 -14.63 0.88 -0.66
N GLU A 98 -15.72 1.24 0.04
CA GLU A 98 -17.05 1.41 -0.54
C GLU A 98 -17.07 2.40 -1.70
N LEU A 99 -16.46 3.58 -1.52
CA LEU A 99 -16.32 4.59 -2.58
C LEU A 99 -15.56 4.04 -3.78
N SER A 100 -14.48 3.27 -3.56
CA SER A 100 -13.70 2.64 -4.65
C SER A 100 -14.46 1.56 -5.43
N LEU A 101 -15.51 1.00 -4.84
CA LEU A 101 -16.38 0.00 -5.47
C LEU A 101 -17.62 0.62 -6.12
N ALA A 102 -17.88 1.91 -5.92
CA ALA A 102 -18.95 2.61 -6.60
C ALA A 102 -18.75 2.55 -8.12
N LYS A 103 -19.84 2.33 -8.87
CA LYS A 103 -19.77 2.15 -10.32
C LYS A 103 -19.25 3.43 -10.99
N ASP A 104 -18.44 3.24 -12.03
CA ASP A 104 -17.90 4.25 -12.97
C ASP A 104 -16.59 4.96 -12.60
N GLU A 105 -15.90 4.52 -11.55
CA GLU A 105 -14.57 5.04 -11.23
C GLU A 105 -13.51 3.95 -11.02
N TYR A 106 -12.33 4.17 -11.61
CA TYR A 106 -11.14 3.37 -11.34
C TYR A 106 -10.36 3.99 -10.19
N PHE A 107 -10.40 3.38 -9.00
CA PHE A 107 -9.69 3.89 -7.83
C PHE A 107 -8.86 2.79 -7.17
N PRO A 108 -7.53 2.75 -7.37
CA PRO A 108 -6.68 1.69 -6.87
C PRO A 108 -6.39 1.83 -5.36
N ILE A 109 -6.39 0.69 -4.66
CA ILE A 109 -6.08 0.59 -3.23
C ILE A 109 -4.90 -0.37 -3.03
N TRP A 110 -3.95 0.02 -2.19
CA TRP A 110 -2.81 -0.81 -1.78
C TRP A 110 -2.77 -1.02 -0.27
N GLY A 111 -2.62 -2.27 0.18
CA GLY A 111 -2.38 -2.61 1.59
C GLY A 111 -1.00 -3.24 1.81
N THR A 112 -0.27 -2.78 2.82
CA THR A 112 1.03 -3.34 3.23
C THR A 112 0.96 -3.88 4.66
N CYS A 113 1.42 -5.11 4.91
CA CYS A 113 1.43 -5.74 6.24
C CYS A 113 0.04 -5.67 6.90
N PHE A 114 -0.15 -4.93 8.00
CA PHE A 114 -1.49 -4.71 8.57
C PHE A 114 -2.53 -4.19 7.56
N GLY A 115 -2.14 -3.31 6.63
CA GLY A 115 -3.06 -2.86 5.58
C GLY A 115 -3.54 -4.01 4.68
N PHE A 116 -2.69 -5.00 4.42
CA PHE A 116 -3.06 -6.22 3.70
C PHE A 116 -4.00 -7.10 4.55
N GLU A 117 -3.75 -7.24 5.85
CA GLU A 117 -4.63 -7.95 6.78
C GLU A 117 -6.03 -7.31 6.81
N LEU A 118 -6.09 -5.98 6.86
CA LEU A 118 -7.34 -5.23 6.86
C LEU A 118 -8.15 -5.40 5.58
N LEU A 119 -7.50 -5.41 4.40
CA LEU A 119 -8.19 -5.69 3.14
C LEU A 119 -8.85 -7.08 3.13
N MET A 120 -8.24 -8.07 3.80
CA MET A 120 -8.84 -9.39 3.98
C MET A 120 -9.94 -9.38 5.04
N PHE A 121 -9.83 -8.59 6.11
CA PHE A 121 -10.90 -8.44 7.10
C PHE A 121 -12.19 -7.91 6.48
N LEU A 122 -12.08 -6.83 5.70
CA LEU A 122 -13.22 -6.16 5.07
C LEU A 122 -13.97 -7.08 4.11
N ILE A 123 -13.26 -7.80 3.26
CA ILE A 123 -13.88 -8.72 2.30
C ILE A 123 -14.30 -10.04 2.96
N GLY A 124 -13.43 -10.59 3.80
CA GLY A 124 -13.60 -11.92 4.39
C GLY A 124 -14.66 -11.97 5.49
N GLY A 125 -15.08 -10.83 6.04
CA GLY A 125 -16.08 -10.76 7.11
C GLY A 125 -15.56 -11.30 8.45
N PHE A 126 -14.27 -11.13 8.74
CA PHE A 126 -13.66 -11.54 10.00
C PHE A 126 -12.72 -10.47 10.54
N THR A 127 -12.45 -10.49 11.84
CA THR A 127 -11.64 -9.46 12.54
C THR A 127 -10.39 -10.03 13.21
N LYS A 128 -10.12 -11.33 13.04
CA LYS A 128 -8.99 -12.03 13.65
C LYS A 128 -8.33 -12.96 12.65
N LEU A 129 -7.02 -12.88 12.56
CA LEU A 129 -6.15 -13.82 11.85
C LEU A 129 -5.54 -14.83 12.81
N LYS A 130 -4.98 -15.92 12.26
CA LYS A 130 -4.21 -16.91 13.02
C LYS A 130 -2.76 -16.46 13.12
N ARG A 131 -1.99 -17.03 14.05
CA ARG A 131 -0.56 -16.72 14.22
C ARG A 131 0.28 -17.33 13.10
N TYR A 132 1.04 -16.47 12.42
CA TYR A 132 2.02 -16.79 11.37
C TYR A 132 3.26 -15.88 11.51
N PRO A 133 3.98 -15.91 12.63
CA PRO A 133 5.05 -14.94 12.87
C PRO A 133 6.17 -15.07 11.86
N ALA A 134 6.54 -13.98 11.19
CA ALA A 134 7.67 -13.92 10.28
C ALA A 134 8.51 -12.66 10.54
N GLN A 135 9.81 -12.86 10.82
CA GLN A 135 10.76 -11.78 11.11
C GLN A 135 12.02 -11.92 10.26
N GLY A 136 12.30 -10.91 9.43
CA GLY A 136 13.49 -10.89 8.57
C GLY A 136 13.16 -11.14 7.10
N PHE A 137 14.12 -11.64 6.34
CA PHE A 137 13.99 -11.73 4.88
C PHE A 137 13.63 -13.15 4.41
N TYR A 138 12.58 -13.26 3.61
CA TYR A 138 12.06 -14.52 3.08
C TYR A 138 11.90 -14.46 1.56
N PRO A 139 12.02 -15.60 0.86
CA PRO A 139 11.58 -15.70 -0.52
C PRO A 139 10.05 -15.78 -0.60
N LEU A 140 9.54 -15.62 -1.81
CA LEU A 140 8.14 -15.87 -2.17
C LEU A 140 8.00 -17.19 -2.91
N GLN A 141 6.83 -17.79 -2.84
CA GLN A 141 6.40 -18.85 -3.75
C GLN A 141 5.31 -18.26 -4.64
N ILE A 142 5.63 -17.92 -5.88
CA ILE A 142 4.68 -17.30 -6.81
C ILE A 142 3.72 -18.37 -7.32
N THR A 143 2.43 -18.09 -7.27
CA THR A 143 1.41 -19.03 -7.75
C THR A 143 1.24 -18.93 -9.27
N PRO A 144 0.60 -19.91 -9.93
CA PRO A 144 0.21 -19.77 -11.34
C PRO A 144 -0.68 -18.55 -11.60
N ALA A 145 -1.54 -18.18 -10.65
CA ALA A 145 -2.33 -16.95 -10.72
C ALA A 145 -1.44 -15.70 -10.57
N GLY A 146 -0.39 -15.77 -9.75
CA GLY A 146 0.68 -14.79 -9.63
C GLY A 146 1.36 -14.48 -10.95
N HIS A 147 1.85 -15.48 -11.68
CA HIS A 147 2.52 -15.25 -12.97
C HIS A 147 1.62 -14.58 -14.03
N ASN A 148 0.31 -14.80 -13.94
CA ASN A 148 -0.69 -14.23 -14.85
C ASN A 148 -1.36 -12.96 -14.31
N SER A 149 -0.96 -12.49 -13.13
CA SER A 149 -1.56 -11.35 -12.43
C SER A 149 -1.25 -10.01 -13.09
N ARG A 150 -2.01 -8.96 -12.75
CA ARG A 150 -1.69 -7.61 -13.21
C ARG A 150 -0.38 -7.12 -12.58
N MET A 151 -0.19 -7.39 -11.29
CA MET A 151 0.99 -6.95 -10.55
C MET A 151 2.27 -7.60 -11.08
N PHE A 152 2.41 -8.93 -10.99
CA PHE A 152 3.69 -9.59 -11.28
C PHE A 152 3.99 -9.69 -12.77
N ARG A 153 2.98 -9.67 -13.66
CA ARG A 153 3.24 -9.60 -15.11
C ARG A 153 3.92 -8.29 -15.53
N SER A 154 3.79 -7.23 -14.74
CA SER A 154 4.48 -5.96 -14.99
C SER A 154 5.97 -6.00 -14.60
N PHE A 155 6.42 -7.05 -13.90
CA PHE A 155 7.79 -7.15 -13.40
C PHE A 155 8.69 -7.89 -14.39
N PRO A 156 9.99 -7.55 -14.48
CA PRO A 156 10.95 -8.34 -15.24
C PRO A 156 11.01 -9.78 -14.71
N THR A 157 11.11 -10.77 -15.61
CA THR A 157 11.24 -12.19 -15.23
C THR A 157 12.42 -12.44 -14.29
N SER A 158 13.53 -11.72 -14.48
CA SER A 158 14.70 -11.80 -13.59
C SER A 158 14.40 -11.32 -12.16
N TYR A 159 13.48 -10.35 -12.00
CA TYR A 159 13.07 -9.88 -10.68
C TYR A 159 12.12 -10.86 -10.01
N LEU A 160 11.18 -11.47 -10.75
CA LEU A 160 10.33 -12.55 -10.22
C LEU A 160 11.20 -13.73 -9.73
N HIS A 161 12.16 -14.15 -10.55
CA HIS A 161 13.13 -15.17 -10.16
C HIS A 161 13.94 -14.77 -8.92
N TYR A 162 14.33 -13.50 -8.80
CA TYR A 162 14.99 -12.99 -7.60
C TYR A 162 14.10 -13.11 -6.35
N LEU A 163 12.82 -12.75 -6.44
CA LEU A 163 11.85 -12.87 -5.33
C LEU A 163 11.66 -14.33 -4.90
N GLU A 164 11.67 -15.28 -5.84
CA GLU A 164 11.48 -16.71 -5.56
C GLU A 164 12.70 -17.39 -4.95
N HIS A 165 13.91 -17.00 -5.37
CA HIS A 165 15.14 -17.72 -5.02
C HIS A 165 16.00 -17.00 -3.97
N ASN A 166 15.67 -15.77 -3.59
CA ASN A 166 16.43 -15.00 -2.61
C ASN A 166 15.56 -14.56 -1.44
N LYS A 167 16.16 -14.60 -0.24
CA LYS A 167 15.62 -13.95 0.96
C LYS A 167 15.62 -12.43 0.76
N SER A 168 14.58 -11.93 0.11
CA SER A 168 14.47 -10.56 -0.39
C SER A 168 13.29 -9.80 0.23
N CYS A 169 12.26 -10.53 0.69
CA CYS A 169 11.07 -9.93 1.25
C CYS A 169 11.19 -9.70 2.76
N ASN A 170 11.31 -8.42 3.17
CA ASN A 170 11.38 -8.02 4.57
C ASN A 170 10.03 -8.17 5.28
N ASN A 171 9.93 -9.16 6.16
CA ASN A 171 8.75 -9.49 6.96
C ASN A 171 8.94 -9.04 8.42
N ASN A 172 7.85 -8.53 8.99
CA ASN A 172 7.76 -8.08 10.37
C ASN A 172 6.28 -8.12 10.81
N HIS A 173 5.72 -9.32 10.92
CA HIS A 173 4.31 -9.55 11.24
C HIS A 173 4.13 -10.77 12.14
N GLU A 174 3.01 -10.82 12.87
CA GLU A 174 2.65 -11.94 13.76
C GLU A 174 1.51 -12.81 13.23
N TYR A 175 0.74 -12.29 12.28
CA TYR A 175 -0.55 -12.82 11.89
C TYR A 175 -0.62 -13.04 10.38
N GLY A 176 -1.45 -13.99 9.98
CA GLY A 176 -1.64 -14.33 8.58
C GLY A 176 -2.80 -15.29 8.38
N ILE A 177 -2.96 -15.73 7.13
CA ILE A 177 -3.97 -16.70 6.73
C ILE A 177 -3.31 -17.78 5.86
N SER A 178 -3.66 -19.04 6.09
CA SER A 178 -3.24 -20.12 5.19
C SER A 178 -3.94 -20.01 3.84
N PRO A 179 -3.34 -20.51 2.74
CA PRO A 179 -4.05 -20.63 1.47
C PRO A 179 -5.36 -21.42 1.59
N SER A 180 -5.39 -22.47 2.43
CA SER A 180 -6.60 -23.28 2.67
C SER A 180 -7.71 -22.46 3.33
N ASP A 181 -7.43 -21.77 4.44
CA ASP A 181 -8.41 -20.91 5.12
C ASP A 181 -8.92 -19.80 4.17
N PHE A 182 -8.02 -19.23 3.36
CA PHE A 182 -8.38 -18.22 2.37
C PHE A 182 -9.36 -18.76 1.33
N LEU A 183 -9.08 -19.93 0.76
CA LEU A 183 -9.92 -20.56 -0.27
C LEU A 183 -11.24 -21.12 0.29
N ASN A 184 -11.28 -21.46 1.58
CA ASN A 184 -12.50 -21.86 2.29
C ASN A 184 -13.41 -20.67 2.59
N ASN A 185 -12.87 -19.45 2.71
CA ASN A 185 -13.65 -18.24 2.80
C ASN A 185 -14.20 -17.84 1.41
N SER A 186 -15.52 -18.02 1.22
CA SER A 186 -16.12 -17.81 -0.10
C SER A 186 -16.11 -16.36 -0.59
N HIS A 187 -15.99 -15.37 0.31
CA HIS A 187 -15.87 -13.96 -0.05
C HIS A 187 -14.46 -13.64 -0.54
N LEU A 188 -13.43 -14.06 0.20
CA LEU A 188 -12.03 -13.90 -0.21
C LEU A 188 -11.76 -14.59 -1.54
N ARG A 189 -12.15 -15.87 -1.67
CA ARG A 189 -11.98 -16.66 -2.90
C ARG A 189 -12.67 -16.01 -4.11
N ARG A 190 -13.82 -15.37 -3.93
CA ARG A 190 -14.53 -14.69 -5.02
C ARG A 190 -13.89 -13.36 -5.39
N PHE A 191 -13.38 -12.60 -4.42
CA PHE A 191 -12.88 -11.26 -4.64
C PHE A 191 -11.44 -11.22 -5.13
N TYR A 192 -10.56 -12.10 -4.61
CA TYR A 192 -9.11 -12.01 -4.78
C TYR A 192 -8.51 -13.23 -5.48
N ASN A 193 -7.39 -13.02 -6.17
CA ASN A 193 -6.40 -14.05 -6.51
C ASN A 193 -5.28 -14.04 -5.46
N ILE A 194 -4.80 -15.23 -5.06
CA ILE A 194 -3.55 -15.37 -4.30
C ILE A 194 -2.40 -15.30 -5.32
N LEU A 195 -1.54 -14.30 -5.21
CA LEU A 195 -0.41 -14.11 -6.14
C LEU A 195 0.85 -14.84 -5.69
N ALA A 196 1.10 -14.85 -4.38
CA ALA A 196 2.23 -15.54 -3.79
C ALA A 196 1.92 -15.99 -2.37
N THR A 197 2.62 -17.04 -1.94
CA THR A 197 2.69 -17.49 -0.55
C THR A 197 4.12 -17.34 -0.03
N SER A 198 4.29 -17.48 1.27
CA SER A 198 5.59 -17.55 1.93
C SER A 198 5.48 -18.43 3.18
N ILE A 199 6.60 -18.65 3.86
CA ILE A 199 6.70 -19.53 5.03
C ILE A 199 7.04 -18.70 6.27
N ASP A 200 6.35 -18.95 7.37
CA ASP A 200 6.59 -18.28 8.66
C ASP A 200 7.82 -18.85 9.39
N ASN A 201 8.15 -18.32 10.57
CA ASN A 201 9.26 -18.78 11.41
C ASN A 201 9.13 -20.25 11.85
N ASN A 202 7.93 -20.84 11.77
CA ASN A 202 7.61 -22.19 12.22
C ASN A 202 7.42 -23.17 11.05
N GLY A 203 7.74 -22.76 9.81
CA GLY A 203 7.56 -23.63 8.64
C GLY A 203 6.12 -23.66 8.09
N LYS A 204 5.22 -22.79 8.55
CA LYS A 204 3.82 -22.76 8.09
C LYS A 204 3.65 -21.82 6.91
N GLU A 205 2.93 -22.29 5.89
CA GLU A 205 2.59 -21.50 4.71
C GLU A 205 1.47 -20.49 4.99
N TYR A 206 1.67 -19.25 4.51
CA TYR A 206 0.68 -18.18 4.54
C TYR A 206 0.59 -17.44 3.21
N VAL A 207 -0.55 -16.81 2.96
CA VAL A 207 -0.78 -15.93 1.80
C VAL A 207 0.06 -14.66 1.96
N ALA A 208 0.96 -14.41 1.02
CA ALA A 208 1.90 -13.28 1.07
C ALA A 208 1.51 -12.11 0.17
N ALA A 209 0.79 -12.36 -0.94
CA ALA A 209 0.33 -11.33 -1.86
C ALA A 209 -1.03 -11.66 -2.46
N ILE A 210 -1.87 -10.63 -2.65
CA ILE A 210 -3.18 -10.72 -3.30
C ILE A 210 -3.39 -9.59 -4.31
N GLU A 211 -4.25 -9.85 -5.28
CA GLU A 211 -4.90 -8.80 -6.07
C GLU A 211 -6.39 -9.11 -6.29
N GLY A 212 -7.22 -8.07 -6.41
CA GLY A 212 -8.62 -8.21 -6.74
C GLY A 212 -8.80 -8.81 -8.15
N LYS A 213 -9.78 -9.69 -8.34
CA LYS A 213 -10.05 -10.28 -9.67
C LYS A 213 -10.57 -9.25 -10.66
N HIS A 214 -11.43 -8.36 -10.19
CA HIS A 214 -12.11 -7.34 -11.01
C HIS A 214 -11.88 -5.91 -10.50
N TYR A 215 -11.38 -5.74 -9.29
CA TYR A 215 -11.16 -4.45 -8.64
C TYR A 215 -9.65 -4.16 -8.50
N PRO A 216 -9.22 -2.89 -8.60
CA PRO A 216 -7.81 -2.51 -8.47
C PRO A 216 -7.35 -2.45 -7.01
N VAL A 217 -7.60 -3.54 -6.27
CA VAL A 217 -7.22 -3.70 -4.87
C VAL A 217 -6.04 -4.65 -4.79
N TYR A 218 -4.96 -4.22 -4.16
CA TYR A 218 -3.68 -4.92 -4.10
C TYR A 218 -3.20 -5.00 -2.66
N GLY A 219 -2.48 -6.05 -2.31
CA GLY A 219 -1.79 -6.05 -1.04
C GLY A 219 -0.73 -7.10 -0.90
N VAL A 220 0.22 -6.81 -0.01
CA VAL A 220 1.36 -7.65 0.31
C VAL A 220 1.60 -7.68 1.82
N GLN A 221 1.96 -8.84 2.36
CA GLN A 221 2.19 -9.02 3.79
C GLN A 221 3.56 -8.48 4.25
N TRP A 222 4.55 -8.46 3.36
CA TRP A 222 5.89 -7.93 3.66
C TRP A 222 5.96 -6.42 3.43
N HIS A 223 7.14 -5.82 3.61
CA HIS A 223 7.39 -4.38 3.48
C HIS A 223 8.24 -4.02 2.24
N PRO A 224 7.65 -3.85 1.03
CA PRO A 224 8.39 -3.41 -0.14
C PRO A 224 9.09 -2.08 0.05
N GLU A 225 8.52 -1.15 0.83
CA GLU A 225 9.06 0.19 1.07
C GLU A 225 10.42 0.17 1.81
N ARG A 226 10.79 -0.97 2.41
CA ARG A 226 12.02 -1.16 3.19
C ARG A 226 13.09 -1.97 2.44
N GLN A 227 12.82 -2.38 1.21
CA GLN A 227 13.76 -3.22 0.44
C GLN A 227 14.75 -2.36 -0.35
N ARG A 228 15.80 -2.97 -0.89
CA ARG A 228 16.73 -2.27 -1.81
C ARG A 228 16.15 -2.14 -3.21
N THR A 229 15.42 -3.14 -3.66
CA THR A 229 14.84 -3.25 -5.01
C THR A 229 13.33 -3.03 -4.97
N THR A 230 12.88 -1.88 -4.47
CA THR A 230 11.45 -1.58 -4.24
C THR A 230 10.70 -1.12 -5.49
N GLY A 231 11.44 -0.78 -6.56
CA GLY A 231 10.92 0.01 -7.68
C GLY A 231 9.74 -0.63 -8.38
N HIS A 232 9.81 -1.92 -8.68
CA HIS A 232 8.78 -2.60 -9.46
C HIS A 232 7.39 -2.53 -8.83
N PHE A 233 7.28 -2.65 -7.51
CA PHE A 233 6.00 -2.60 -6.80
C PHE A 233 5.35 -1.22 -6.85
N VAL A 234 6.10 -0.16 -6.57
CA VAL A 234 5.56 1.20 -6.64
C VAL A 234 5.38 1.66 -8.07
N ASP A 235 6.25 1.26 -9.01
CA ASP A 235 6.09 1.61 -10.42
C ASP A 235 4.81 0.97 -10.98
N PHE A 236 4.52 -0.28 -10.60
CA PHE A 236 3.23 -0.91 -10.86
C PHE A 236 2.09 -0.10 -10.25
N PHE A 237 2.12 0.21 -8.96
CA PHE A 237 1.01 0.90 -8.33
C PHE A 237 0.81 2.33 -8.87
N ILE A 238 1.88 3.04 -9.24
CA ILE A 238 1.82 4.31 -9.98
C ILE A 238 1.14 4.14 -11.34
N SER A 239 1.38 3.03 -12.03
CA SER A 239 0.66 2.73 -13.28
C SER A 239 -0.84 2.55 -13.07
N GLU A 240 -1.24 2.05 -11.90
CA GLU A 240 -2.65 1.96 -11.50
C GLU A 240 -3.22 3.34 -11.16
N LEU A 241 -2.48 4.18 -10.43
CA LEU A 241 -2.90 5.56 -10.11
C LEU A 241 -3.20 6.38 -11.37
N LYS A 242 -2.42 6.19 -12.44
CA LYS A 242 -2.61 6.88 -13.74
C LYS A 242 -3.93 6.57 -14.43
N LYS A 243 -4.62 5.49 -14.03
CA LYS A 243 -5.91 5.09 -14.61
C LYS A 243 -7.09 5.79 -13.94
N ASN A 244 -6.89 6.34 -12.75
CA ASN A 244 -7.86 7.19 -12.08
C ASN A 244 -7.92 8.59 -12.73
N LYS A 245 -9.10 9.22 -12.74
CA LYS A 245 -9.34 10.51 -13.42
C LYS A 245 -9.39 11.71 -12.47
N HIS A 246 -9.25 11.52 -11.16
CA HIS A 246 -9.21 12.62 -10.21
C HIS A 246 -8.05 13.57 -10.50
N LYS A 247 -8.30 14.85 -10.23
CA LYS A 247 -7.27 15.88 -10.32
C LYS A 247 -6.62 16.04 -8.95
N CYS A 248 -5.34 15.67 -8.88
CA CYS A 248 -4.51 15.94 -7.72
C CYS A 248 -4.48 17.45 -7.44
N VAL A 249 -4.92 17.82 -6.24
CA VAL A 249 -4.87 19.21 -5.76
C VAL A 249 -3.41 19.66 -5.67
N PRO A 250 -3.08 20.93 -5.97
CA PRO A 250 -1.74 21.47 -5.78
C PRO A 250 -1.31 21.46 -4.30
N TYR A 251 -0.89 20.30 -3.81
CA TYR A 251 -0.36 20.09 -2.47
C TYR A 251 1.18 20.06 -2.55
N PRO A 252 1.92 20.70 -1.63
CA PRO A 252 3.37 20.57 -1.59
C PRO A 252 3.77 19.14 -1.27
N TYR A 253 4.95 18.72 -1.73
CA TYR A 253 5.52 17.45 -1.26
C TYR A 253 5.69 17.49 0.26
N LEU A 254 5.27 16.44 0.94
CA LEU A 254 5.32 16.34 2.39
C LEU A 254 6.75 16.53 2.91
N ARG A 255 7.74 15.98 2.19
CA ARG A 255 9.17 16.14 2.51
C ARG A 255 9.68 17.58 2.42
N ALA A 256 8.96 18.46 1.72
CA ALA A 256 9.31 19.88 1.58
C ALA A 256 8.70 20.75 2.69
N VAL A 257 7.64 20.30 3.36
CA VAL A 257 6.89 21.10 4.35
C VAL A 257 7.00 20.58 5.77
N LEU A 258 7.27 19.29 5.96
CA LEU A 258 7.42 18.69 7.28
C LEU A 258 8.83 18.14 7.48
N ARG A 259 9.30 18.24 8.73
CA ARG A 259 10.53 17.58 9.18
C ARG A 259 10.17 16.22 9.79
N PRO A 260 10.75 15.11 9.33
CA PRO A 260 10.52 13.82 9.97
C PRO A 260 11.30 13.71 11.29
N HIS A 261 10.74 12.97 12.24
CA HIS A 261 11.34 12.66 13.53
C HIS A 261 11.45 11.14 13.74
N LYS A 262 12.23 10.70 14.74
CA LYS A 262 12.30 9.26 15.08
C LYS A 262 10.90 8.72 15.36
N CYS A 263 10.58 7.54 14.83
CA CYS A 263 9.32 6.88 15.14
C CYS A 263 9.30 6.48 16.63
N ILE A 264 8.15 6.67 17.27
CA ILE A 264 8.00 6.52 18.73
C ILE A 264 6.91 5.55 19.16
N GLN A 265 6.03 5.15 18.23
CA GLN A 265 4.94 4.21 18.52
C GLN A 265 5.44 2.79 18.76
N TYR A 266 6.48 2.37 18.04
CA TYR A 266 6.97 0.98 18.00
C TYR A 266 8.46 0.93 18.35
N SER A 267 8.85 0.05 19.28
CA SER A 267 10.22 0.00 19.80
C SER A 267 11.22 -0.49 18.74
N GLU A 268 10.78 -1.40 17.89
CA GLU A 268 11.49 -1.93 16.73
C GLU A 268 11.71 -0.89 15.61
N HIS A 269 10.99 0.23 15.65
CA HIS A 269 11.11 1.32 14.68
C HIS A 269 11.87 2.54 15.21
N ARG A 270 12.56 2.45 16.37
CA ARG A 270 13.27 3.59 16.99
C ARG A 270 14.33 4.25 16.09
N ASP A 271 14.91 3.50 15.16
CA ASP A 271 15.89 4.00 14.19
C ASP A 271 15.27 4.40 12.84
N LYS A 272 13.94 4.33 12.73
CA LYS A 272 13.18 4.76 11.56
C LYS A 272 12.66 6.18 11.77
N LEU A 273 12.32 6.83 10.67
CA LEU A 273 11.79 8.18 10.63
C LEU A 273 10.31 8.18 10.27
N CYS A 274 9.58 9.11 10.87
CA CYS A 274 8.14 9.29 10.73
C CYS A 274 7.80 10.78 10.58
N TYR A 275 6.83 11.09 9.74
CA TYR A 275 6.12 12.37 9.74
C TYR A 275 4.96 12.28 10.73
N PHE A 276 4.73 13.35 11.49
CA PHE A 276 3.73 13.40 12.55
C PHE A 276 2.68 14.46 12.25
N PHE A 277 1.45 14.19 12.70
CA PHE A 277 0.27 15.05 12.54
C PHE A 277 -0.55 15.06 13.84
#